data_AF-A0A9Q1GMU6-F1
#
_entry.id   AF-A0A9Q1GMU6-F1
#
_cell.length_a   1.000
_cell.length_b   1.000
_cell.length_c   1.000
_cell.angle_alpha   90.00
_cell.angle_beta   90.00
_cell.angle_gamma   90.00
#
_symmetry.space_group_name_H-M   'P 1'
#
loop_
_entity.id
_entity.type
_entity.pdbx_description
1 polymer ?
#
loop_
_entity_poly.entity_id
_entity_poly.type
_entity_poly.pdbx_seq_one_letter_code
_entity_poly.pdbx_strand_id
1 'polypeptide(L)'
;MAATKLPVPDFRFKCGYCRQISTLFIFIDIKCARRWGRKPQFPICCSVYTEGLSPTKLAQGKGKIPDWENDPISVLNERVQRDHGTRDGAKPAMDSEEAAKYIKLVKEQQQRGLQKLKGADREAKAGDRGGGGGISYKVDPYTLKSGDYVVHKKVGIGRFVGIKFDVPKDFGEPIEYVFIEYADGMAKLPVKQASRMLYRYNLPNETKKPRALSKLSDTSTWERRRIKGKVAVQKMVVDLMELYLHRLKQRRHPYPRTPAMEEFAAQFPYEPTPDQKQAFIDVEKDLTERETPMDRLICGDVGFGKTEVALRAMFCVVSVGKQAMVLAPTIVLAKQHFDVILERFSGYPNVKVGLLSRFQSGAEKEKYLRMIKNGELDIIVGTHSLLGDRVAYNNLGLLVVDEEQVWLL
;
A
#
# COMPACT_ATOMS: atom_id res chain seq x y z
N MET A 1 -27.95 31.97 -3.98
CA MET A 1 -27.87 31.16 -2.74
C MET A 1 -26.72 30.19 -2.87
N ALA A 2 -25.83 30.20 -1.88
CA ALA A 2 -24.47 29.70 -1.94
C ALA A 2 -24.37 28.17 -2.07
N ALA A 3 -23.56 27.69 -3.00
CA ALA A 3 -23.09 26.31 -3.05
C ALA A 3 -21.80 26.20 -2.22
N THR A 4 -21.94 25.69 -1.00
CA THR A 4 -20.86 25.49 -0.05
C THR A 4 -19.90 24.40 -0.57
N LYS A 5 -18.63 24.77 -0.74
CA LYS A 5 -17.52 23.86 -1.03
C LYS A 5 -17.41 22.83 0.10
N LEU A 6 -17.54 21.54 -0.22
CA LEU A 6 -17.11 20.47 0.68
C LEU A 6 -15.57 20.39 0.65
N PRO A 7 -14.89 20.40 1.81
CA PRO A 7 -13.44 20.30 1.84
C PRO A 7 -13.02 18.88 1.45
N VAL A 8 -12.08 18.79 0.52
CA VAL A 8 -11.28 17.58 0.30
C VAL A 8 -10.31 17.49 1.49
N PRO A 9 -10.22 16.36 2.21
CA PRO A 9 -9.28 16.25 3.32
C PRO A 9 -7.86 16.34 2.74
N ASP A 10 -7.19 17.45 3.05
CA ASP A 10 -5.76 17.65 2.89
C ASP A 10 -5.10 16.80 3.99
N PHE A 11 -4.74 15.55 3.68
CA PHE A 11 -3.92 14.72 4.58
C PHE A 11 -2.48 15.23 4.59
N ARG A 12 -2.31 16.47 5.04
CA ARG A 12 -1.09 16.90 5.68
C ARG A 12 -1.21 16.43 7.12
N PHE A 13 -0.30 15.57 7.55
CA PHE A 13 -0.04 15.36 8.98
C PHE A 13 0.35 16.71 9.59
N LYS A 14 -0.65 17.50 10.00
CA LYS A 14 -0.45 18.75 10.74
C LYS A 14 -0.41 18.40 12.22
N CYS A 15 0.64 17.71 12.65
CA CYS A 15 1.05 17.85 14.05
C CYS A 15 1.67 19.24 14.19
N GLY A 16 0.93 20.15 14.84
CA GLY A 16 1.20 21.59 14.89
C GLY A 16 2.55 22.01 15.51
N TYR A 17 3.34 21.08 16.01
CA TYR A 17 4.67 21.34 16.59
C TYR A 17 5.74 20.30 16.20
N CYS A 18 5.55 19.52 15.14
CA CYS A 18 6.54 18.54 14.67
C CYS A 18 7.52 19.12 13.65
N ARG A 19 8.44 19.98 14.11
CA ARG A 19 9.64 20.32 13.34
C ARG A 19 10.79 19.31 13.51
N GLN A 20 10.57 18.19 14.23
CA GLN A 20 11.63 17.24 14.59
C GLN A 20 11.15 15.76 14.69
N ILE A 21 10.22 15.30 13.84
CA ILE A 21 9.98 13.84 13.74
C ILE A 21 10.81 13.27 12.59
N SER A 22 11.84 12.54 12.98
CA SER A 22 12.73 11.74 12.13
C SER A 22 12.59 10.26 12.49
N THR A 23 11.40 9.67 12.35
CA THR A 23 11.12 8.29 12.81
C THR A 23 9.77 7.80 12.26
N LEU A 24 9.45 6.53 11.96
CA LEU A 24 10.11 5.24 11.68
C LEU A 24 8.93 4.23 11.69
N PHE A 25 8.65 3.48 10.61
CA PHE A 25 7.45 2.62 10.50
C PHE A 25 7.79 1.12 10.48
N ILE A 26 7.17 0.35 11.37
CA ILE A 26 7.06 -1.13 11.26
C ILE A 26 5.58 -1.49 11.18
N PHE A 27 5.20 -2.21 10.13
CA PHE A 27 3.83 -2.73 9.96
C PHE A 27 3.73 -4.21 10.32
N ILE A 28 2.66 -4.59 11.01
CA ILE A 28 2.31 -5.97 11.37
C ILE A 28 0.84 -6.24 10.99
N ASP A 29 0.52 -7.41 10.42
CA ASP A 29 -0.81 -7.78 9.83
C ASP A 29 -1.44 -9.04 10.48
N ILE A 30 -2.37 -8.95 11.43
CA ILE A 30 -2.97 -10.11 12.14
C ILE A 30 -4.45 -10.41 11.75
N LYS A 31 -4.71 -11.17 10.67
CA LYS A 31 -5.99 -11.91 10.40
C LYS A 31 -6.51 -12.87 11.52
N CYS A 32 -7.30 -12.39 12.49
CA CYS A 32 -8.02 -13.32 13.39
C CYS A 32 -9.23 -13.97 12.68
N ALA A 33 -9.37 -15.31 12.73
CA ALA A 33 -10.55 -16.02 12.19
C ALA A 33 -11.11 -17.10 13.13
N ARG A 34 -12.43 -16.98 13.41
CA ARG A 34 -13.47 -17.94 13.90
C ARG A 34 -14.16 -17.41 15.17
N ARG A 35 -15.48 -17.39 15.36
CA ARG A 35 -16.70 -17.86 14.65
C ARG A 35 -17.87 -17.09 15.34
N TRP A 36 -19.01 -16.86 14.67
CA TRP A 36 -20.41 -16.73 15.15
C TRP A 36 -21.24 -15.85 14.17
N GLY A 37 -22.20 -16.51 13.50
CA GLY A 37 -23.47 -16.02 12.91
C GLY A 37 -23.60 -14.70 12.13
N ARG A 38 -23.81 -14.83 10.81
CA ARG A 38 -24.44 -13.90 9.82
C ARG A 38 -23.56 -12.74 9.25
N LYS A 39 -23.52 -12.69 7.89
CA LYS A 39 -22.69 -11.84 6.98
C LYS A 39 -23.24 -10.40 6.80
N PRO A 40 -22.41 -9.39 6.46
CA PRO A 40 -22.04 -9.05 5.06
C PRO A 40 -20.52 -8.70 4.88
N GLN A 41 -19.78 -9.28 3.92
CA GLN A 41 -19.48 -8.88 2.52
C GLN A 41 -18.54 -7.65 2.29
N PHE A 42 -17.34 -7.93 1.71
CA PHE A 42 -16.43 -7.12 0.84
C PHE A 42 -14.97 -6.84 1.35
N PRO A 43 -13.94 -6.60 0.48
CA PRO A 43 -13.07 -7.66 -0.08
C PRO A 43 -11.54 -7.38 -0.07
N ILE A 44 -10.78 -8.44 0.20
CA ILE A 44 -9.56 -8.97 -0.46
C ILE A 44 -8.64 -7.98 -1.21
N CYS A 45 -7.44 -7.75 -0.64
CA CYS A 45 -6.26 -7.31 -1.37
C CYS A 45 -5.45 -8.53 -1.84
N CYS A 46 -5.05 -8.56 -3.11
CA CYS A 46 -4.17 -9.59 -3.67
C CYS A 46 -2.72 -9.37 -3.18
N SER A 47 -2.17 -10.37 -2.48
CA SER A 47 -0.73 -10.54 -2.32
C SER A 47 -0.11 -10.93 -3.66
N VAL A 48 1.00 -10.29 -4.01
CA VAL A 48 1.88 -10.77 -5.08
C VAL A 48 2.85 -11.75 -4.41
N TYR A 49 2.56 -13.05 -4.52
CA TYR A 49 3.54 -14.09 -4.23
C TYR A 49 4.52 -14.15 -5.41
N THR A 50 5.79 -13.86 -5.17
CA THR A 50 6.86 -14.26 -6.08
C THR A 50 7.45 -15.56 -5.55
N GLU A 51 7.02 -16.69 -6.12
CA GLU A 51 7.74 -17.95 -5.98
C GLU A 51 9.09 -17.83 -6.67
N GLY A 52 10.13 -18.28 -5.97
CA GLY A 52 11.51 -18.24 -6.43
C GLY A 52 11.72 -19.07 -7.69
N LEU A 53 12.15 -18.42 -8.76
CA LEU A 53 12.77 -19.06 -9.91
C LEU A 53 14.25 -18.69 -9.91
N SER A 54 15.08 -19.72 -9.86
CA SER A 54 16.53 -19.66 -9.97
C SER A 54 16.97 -19.15 -11.35
N PRO A 55 18.11 -18.45 -11.46
CA PRO A 55 18.49 -17.81 -12.71
C PRO A 55 19.25 -18.78 -13.62
N THR A 56 18.59 -19.30 -14.65
CA THR A 56 19.28 -19.85 -15.83
C THR A 56 19.58 -18.75 -16.84
N LYS A 57 20.87 -18.63 -17.18
CA LYS A 57 21.45 -17.69 -18.13
C LYS A 57 20.77 -17.77 -19.50
N LEU A 58 20.30 -16.63 -20.02
CA LEU A 58 20.01 -16.45 -21.45
C LEU A 58 20.59 -15.13 -21.94
N ALA A 59 21.28 -15.25 -23.08
CA ALA A 59 22.25 -14.31 -23.62
C ALA A 59 21.65 -13.01 -24.14
N GLN A 60 22.43 -11.94 -24.02
CA GLN A 60 22.11 -10.57 -24.43
C GLN A 60 22.14 -10.40 -25.95
N GLY A 61 21.00 -10.03 -26.55
CA GLY A 61 20.94 -9.34 -27.84
C GLY A 61 20.78 -7.84 -27.62
N LYS A 62 21.80 -7.05 -27.94
CA LYS A 62 21.79 -5.58 -27.85
C LYS A 62 20.92 -4.98 -28.98
N GLY A 63 19.70 -4.57 -28.65
CA GLY A 63 18.90 -3.63 -29.45
C GLY A 63 18.87 -2.25 -28.79
N LYS A 64 19.09 -1.17 -29.55
CA LYS A 64 18.99 0.22 -29.06
C LYS A 64 17.57 0.52 -28.56
N ILE A 65 17.48 0.89 -27.28
CA ILE A 65 16.27 1.35 -26.58
C ILE A 65 15.92 2.77 -27.08
N PRO A 66 14.66 3.09 -27.44
CA PRO A 66 14.27 4.44 -27.89
C PRO A 66 14.35 5.50 -26.78
N ASP A 67 14.74 6.72 -27.12
CA ASP A 67 15.06 7.84 -26.19
C ASP A 67 13.97 8.23 -25.17
N TRP A 68 12.72 7.78 -25.31
CA TRP A 68 11.64 8.10 -24.36
C TRP A 68 11.47 7.05 -23.24
N GLU A 69 12.13 5.89 -23.31
CA GLU A 69 12.20 4.92 -22.20
C GLU A 69 13.24 5.31 -21.14
N ASN A 70 14.17 6.22 -21.46
CA ASN A 70 15.09 6.85 -20.51
C ASN A 70 14.46 8.08 -19.81
N ASP A 71 13.24 7.93 -19.32
CA ASP A 71 12.65 8.91 -18.41
C ASP A 71 13.48 8.92 -17.11
N PRO A 72 13.88 10.09 -16.57
CA PRO A 72 14.64 10.19 -15.33
C PRO A 72 14.03 9.42 -14.15
N ILE A 73 12.70 9.23 -14.14
CA ILE A 73 11.99 8.42 -13.14
C ILE A 73 12.20 6.93 -13.39
N SER A 74 12.12 6.44 -14.63
CA SER A 74 12.48 5.05 -14.97
C SER A 74 13.95 4.76 -14.65
N VAL A 75 14.87 5.68 -14.98
CA VAL A 75 16.29 5.57 -14.63
C VAL A 75 16.49 5.55 -13.11
N LEU A 76 15.73 6.37 -12.37
CA LEU A 76 15.74 6.35 -10.91
C LEU A 76 15.15 5.06 -10.35
N ASN A 77 14.05 4.54 -10.89
CA ASN A 77 13.42 3.30 -10.45
C ASN A 77 14.34 2.11 -10.71
N GLU A 78 14.97 2.04 -11.88
CA GLU A 78 15.99 1.03 -12.18
C GLU A 78 17.22 1.17 -11.30
N ARG A 79 17.63 2.40 -10.97
CA ARG A 79 18.72 2.67 -10.05
C ARG A 79 18.36 2.22 -8.64
N VAL A 80 17.17 2.57 -8.15
CA VAL A 80 16.61 2.13 -6.86
C VAL A 80 16.52 0.60 -6.82
N GLN A 81 16.02 -0.06 -7.87
CA GLN A 81 15.95 -1.51 -7.95
C GLN A 81 17.33 -2.19 -8.02
N ARG A 82 18.26 -1.67 -8.83
CA ARG A 82 19.66 -2.16 -8.86
C ARG A 82 20.35 -1.97 -7.52
N ASP A 83 20.09 -0.86 -6.87
CA ASP A 83 20.68 -0.55 -5.57
C ASP A 83 20.03 -1.35 -4.42
N HIS A 84 18.80 -1.85 -4.58
CA HIS A 84 18.20 -2.83 -3.67
C HIS A 84 18.73 -4.25 -3.91
N GLY A 85 19.08 -4.62 -5.14
CA GLY A 85 19.61 -5.95 -5.49
C GLY A 85 21.12 -6.11 -5.32
N THR A 86 21.87 -5.01 -5.18
CA THR A 86 23.33 -5.02 -5.09
C THR A 86 23.80 -4.03 -4.02
N ARG A 87 23.89 -4.46 -2.75
CA ARG A 87 24.90 -4.08 -1.72
C ARG A 87 24.37 -4.10 -0.27
N ASP A 88 24.94 -5.01 0.53
CA ASP A 88 25.14 -4.92 1.99
C ASP A 88 26.10 -3.77 2.37
N GLY A 89 25.90 -2.55 1.85
CA GLY A 89 26.79 -1.43 2.10
C GLY A 89 26.05 -0.10 2.08
N ALA A 90 26.13 0.62 3.21
CA ALA A 90 25.51 1.91 3.44
C ALA A 90 25.62 2.84 2.22
N LYS A 91 24.46 3.23 1.66
CA LYS A 91 24.39 4.30 0.67
C LYS A 91 24.56 5.66 1.34
N PRO A 92 25.26 6.61 0.70
CA PRO A 92 25.25 8.00 1.13
C PRO A 92 23.83 8.56 0.95
N ALA A 93 23.34 9.27 1.98
CA ALA A 93 22.06 9.95 1.92
C ALA A 93 22.02 10.98 0.77
N MET A 94 20.88 11.04 0.09
CA MET A 94 20.63 11.95 -1.02
C MET A 94 20.76 13.40 -0.54
N ASP A 95 21.48 14.24 -1.29
CA ASP A 95 21.65 15.64 -0.92
C ASP A 95 20.31 16.40 -0.98
N SER A 96 20.10 17.35 -0.06
CA SER A 96 18.85 18.07 0.11
C SER A 96 18.44 18.84 -1.16
N GLU A 97 19.44 19.36 -1.89
CA GLU A 97 19.26 20.04 -3.18
C GLU A 97 18.88 19.07 -4.31
N GLU A 98 19.53 17.90 -4.35
CA GLU A 98 19.23 16.86 -5.33
C GLU A 98 17.79 16.36 -5.19
N ALA A 99 17.37 16.03 -3.98
CA ALA A 99 16.00 15.62 -3.71
C ALA A 99 14.98 16.74 -3.97
N ALA A 100 15.33 18.03 -3.79
CA ALA A 100 14.46 19.15 -4.18
C ALA A 100 14.25 19.25 -5.70
N LYS A 101 15.33 19.04 -6.48
CA LYS A 101 15.26 18.99 -7.95
C LYS A 101 14.34 17.86 -8.41
N TYR A 102 14.43 16.68 -7.80
CA TYR A 102 13.55 15.55 -8.11
C TYR A 102 12.08 15.82 -7.77
N ILE A 103 11.79 16.39 -6.59
CA ILE A 103 10.41 16.77 -6.23
C ILE A 103 9.83 17.76 -7.26
N LYS A 104 10.64 18.75 -7.70
CA LYS A 104 10.23 19.71 -8.72
C LYS A 104 9.95 19.00 -10.06
N LEU A 105 10.82 18.09 -10.48
CA LEU A 105 10.67 17.31 -11.72
C LEU A 105 9.38 16.46 -11.71
N VAL A 106 9.09 15.79 -10.60
CA VAL A 106 7.86 14.99 -10.42
C VAL A 106 6.62 15.89 -10.54
N LYS A 107 6.64 17.08 -9.93
CA LYS A 107 5.54 18.07 -10.03
C LYS A 107 5.37 18.64 -11.44
N GLU A 108 6.47 18.91 -12.15
CA GLU A 108 6.43 19.36 -13.54
C GLU A 108 5.88 18.26 -14.48
N GLN A 109 6.29 17.01 -14.27
CA GLN A 109 5.72 15.87 -15.00
C GLN A 109 4.22 15.70 -14.74
N GLN A 110 3.74 15.94 -13.51
CA GLN A 110 2.31 15.94 -13.19
C GLN A 110 1.56 17.01 -14.00
N GLN A 111 2.08 18.24 -14.06
CA GLN A 111 1.44 19.32 -14.83
C GLN A 111 1.41 18.99 -16.32
N ARG A 112 2.50 18.46 -16.87
CA ARG A 112 2.58 18.03 -18.27
C ARG A 112 1.65 16.86 -18.56
N GLY A 113 1.58 15.86 -17.69
CA GLY A 113 0.68 14.71 -17.80
C GLY A 113 -0.79 15.11 -17.74
N LEU A 114 -1.14 16.00 -16.82
CA LEU A 114 -2.50 16.54 -16.67
C LEU A 114 -2.90 17.41 -17.88
N GLN A 115 -1.97 18.19 -18.42
CA GLN A 115 -2.17 18.97 -19.66
C GLN A 115 -2.32 18.05 -20.88
N LYS A 116 -1.49 17.01 -21.01
CA LYS A 116 -1.64 15.99 -22.06
C LYS A 116 -2.97 15.26 -21.96
N LEU A 117 -3.45 14.93 -20.76
CA LEU A 117 -4.78 14.31 -20.59
C LEU A 117 -5.94 15.28 -20.87
N LYS A 118 -5.74 16.59 -20.70
CA LYS A 118 -6.69 17.64 -21.08
C LYS A 118 -6.66 17.99 -22.57
N GLY A 119 -5.58 17.65 -23.30
CA GLY A 119 -5.38 17.95 -24.72
C GLY A 119 -5.36 16.73 -25.65
N ALA A 120 -5.30 15.51 -25.13
CA ALA A 120 -5.23 14.27 -25.91
C ALA A 120 -6.61 13.77 -26.35
N ASP A 121 -7.37 14.63 -27.06
CA ASP A 121 -8.57 14.24 -27.80
C ASP A 121 -8.28 14.01 -29.30
N ARG A 122 -7.01 13.99 -29.76
CA ARG A 122 -6.70 13.87 -31.19
C ARG A 122 -5.74 12.77 -31.65
N GLU A 123 -4.95 12.12 -30.79
CA GLU A 123 -3.85 11.24 -31.28
C GLU A 123 -3.74 9.83 -30.67
N ALA A 124 -4.78 9.32 -30.00
CA ALA A 124 -4.78 7.92 -29.54
C ALA A 124 -5.21 6.91 -30.64
N LYS A 125 -4.53 6.94 -31.78
CA LYS A 125 -4.57 5.91 -32.84
C LYS A 125 -3.15 5.47 -33.19
N ALA A 126 -2.49 4.69 -32.33
CA ALA A 126 -1.50 3.65 -32.69
C ALA A 126 -0.77 3.13 -31.44
N GLY A 127 -0.53 1.83 -31.39
CA GLY A 127 0.53 1.22 -30.58
C GLY A 127 0.17 0.80 -29.16
N ASP A 128 -0.37 -0.41 -29.00
CA ASP A 128 -0.34 -1.13 -27.71
C ASP A 128 0.32 -2.50 -28.00
N ARG A 129 1.66 -2.54 -27.96
CA ARG A 129 2.44 -3.78 -27.92
C ARG A 129 2.76 -4.05 -26.45
N GLY A 130 2.19 -5.13 -25.94
CA GLY A 130 2.32 -5.53 -24.54
C GLY A 130 3.63 -6.24 -24.23
N GLY A 131 4.07 -6.06 -22.98
CA GLY A 131 5.04 -6.89 -22.29
C GLY A 131 4.75 -6.86 -20.78
N GLY A 132 4.83 -8.01 -20.13
CA GLY A 132 4.78 -8.14 -18.67
C GLY A 132 3.71 -9.12 -18.16
N GLY A 133 4.13 -10.33 -17.80
CA GLY A 133 3.29 -11.35 -17.16
C GLY A 133 2.84 -10.91 -15.76
N GLY A 134 1.58 -10.55 -15.66
CA GLY A 134 0.83 -10.38 -14.42
C GLY A 134 -0.57 -10.93 -14.64
N ILE A 135 -1.33 -11.14 -13.56
CA ILE A 135 -2.72 -11.62 -13.60
C ILE A 135 -3.51 -10.81 -14.64
N SER A 136 -3.78 -11.43 -15.78
CA SER A 136 -4.46 -10.76 -16.88
C SER A 136 -5.94 -10.70 -16.53
N TYR A 137 -6.42 -9.52 -16.14
CA TYR A 137 -7.85 -9.25 -15.94
C TYR A 137 -8.66 -9.29 -17.24
N LYS A 138 -8.01 -9.52 -18.39
CA LYS A 138 -8.70 -9.82 -19.65
C LYS A 138 -9.44 -11.14 -19.48
N VAL A 139 -10.70 -11.13 -19.91
CA VAL A 139 -11.56 -12.30 -19.78
C VAL A 139 -11.56 -13.08 -21.07
N ASP A 140 -11.40 -14.39 -20.94
CA ASP A 140 -11.80 -15.32 -21.97
C ASP A 140 -13.35 -15.44 -21.97
N PRO A 141 -14.05 -15.02 -23.04
CA PRO A 141 -15.51 -15.04 -23.09
C PRO A 141 -16.13 -16.42 -22.82
N TYR A 142 -15.42 -17.52 -23.12
CA TYR A 142 -15.93 -18.87 -22.86
C TYR A 142 -15.99 -19.24 -21.37
N THR A 143 -15.29 -18.49 -20.52
CA THR A 143 -15.30 -18.70 -19.06
C THR A 143 -16.43 -17.95 -18.35
N LEU A 144 -17.17 -17.10 -19.07
CA LEU A 144 -18.23 -16.27 -18.51
C LEU A 144 -19.57 -17.02 -18.43
N LYS A 145 -20.31 -16.77 -17.36
CA LYS A 145 -21.68 -17.24 -17.19
C LYS A 145 -22.66 -16.10 -17.48
N SER A 146 -23.82 -16.45 -18.03
CA SER A 146 -24.90 -15.48 -18.24
C SER A 146 -25.23 -14.76 -16.95
N GLY A 147 -25.28 -13.43 -17.00
CA GLY A 147 -25.46 -12.56 -15.83
C GLY A 147 -24.17 -11.99 -15.24
N ASP A 148 -22.98 -12.48 -15.64
CA ASP A 148 -21.70 -11.93 -15.18
C ASP A 148 -21.50 -10.50 -15.68
N TYR A 149 -20.89 -9.65 -14.84
CA TYR A 149 -20.55 -8.28 -15.22
C TYR A 149 -19.16 -8.22 -15.87
N VAL A 150 -19.09 -7.51 -16.99
CA VAL A 150 -17.87 -7.29 -17.76
C VAL A 150 -17.63 -5.81 -17.97
N VAL A 151 -16.37 -5.43 -18.15
CA VAL A 151 -15.96 -4.07 -18.48
C VAL A 151 -15.39 -4.06 -19.89
N HIS A 152 -16.07 -3.39 -20.81
CA HIS A 152 -15.57 -3.13 -22.14
C HIS A 152 -14.71 -1.86 -22.14
N LYS A 153 -13.49 -1.93 -22.69
CA LYS A 153 -12.50 -0.84 -22.67
C LYS A 153 -13.06 0.54 -23.08
N LYS A 154 -13.98 0.59 -24.06
CA LYS A 154 -14.56 1.84 -24.60
C LYS A 154 -15.93 2.22 -24.06
N VAL A 155 -16.75 1.24 -23.68
CA VAL A 155 -18.18 1.48 -23.37
C VAL A 155 -18.40 1.48 -21.85
N GLY A 156 -17.64 0.67 -21.12
CA GLY A 156 -17.77 0.53 -19.68
C GLY A 156 -18.44 -0.77 -19.28
N ILE A 157 -19.22 -0.70 -18.20
CA ILE A 157 -19.76 -1.88 -17.51
C ILE A 157 -21.00 -2.38 -18.24
N GLY A 158 -21.00 -3.65 -18.62
CA GLY A 158 -22.14 -4.37 -19.20
C GLY A 158 -22.36 -5.71 -18.53
N ARG A 159 -23.49 -6.36 -18.84
CA ARG A 159 -23.86 -7.69 -18.36
C ARG A 159 -23.73 -8.70 -19.50
N PHE A 160 -22.92 -9.73 -19.32
CA PHE A 160 -22.76 -10.80 -20.30
C PHE A 160 -24.05 -11.62 -20.37
N VAL A 161 -24.55 -11.83 -21.59
CA VAL A 161 -25.79 -12.60 -21.83
C VAL A 161 -25.46 -14.00 -22.32
N GLY A 162 -24.52 -14.13 -23.25
CA GLY A 162 -24.10 -15.40 -23.82
C GLY A 162 -23.36 -15.26 -25.14
N ILE A 163 -22.90 -16.39 -25.67
CA ILE A 163 -22.28 -16.49 -27.00
C ILE A 163 -23.30 -17.13 -27.93
N LYS A 164 -23.52 -16.54 -29.12
CA LYS A 164 -24.34 -17.15 -30.17
C LYS A 164 -23.64 -17.05 -31.51
N PHE A 165 -23.87 -18.04 -32.36
CA PHE A 165 -23.45 -18.03 -33.76
C PHE A 165 -24.37 -17.11 -34.56
N ASP A 166 -23.79 -16.29 -35.43
CA ASP A 166 -24.56 -15.55 -36.42
C ASP A 166 -23.80 -15.53 -37.75
N VAL A 167 -24.55 -15.64 -38.85
CA VAL A 167 -23.99 -15.66 -40.20
C VAL A 167 -23.94 -14.22 -40.70
N PRO A 168 -22.75 -13.67 -41.04
CA PRO A 168 -22.68 -12.35 -41.66
C PRO A 168 -23.53 -12.27 -42.92
N LYS A 169 -24.18 -11.12 -43.18
CA LYS A 169 -25.07 -10.92 -44.33
C LYS A 169 -24.38 -11.11 -45.70
N ASP A 170 -23.05 -11.10 -45.73
CA ASP A 170 -22.23 -11.11 -46.94
C ASP A 170 -21.61 -12.50 -47.26
N PHE A 171 -22.36 -13.59 -47.06
CA PHE A 171 -21.96 -14.97 -47.37
C PHE A 171 -20.56 -15.38 -46.85
N GLY A 172 -20.44 -15.50 -45.52
CA GLY A 172 -19.21 -15.97 -44.85
C GLY A 172 -19.46 -17.11 -43.86
N GLU A 173 -18.37 -17.71 -43.38
CA GLU A 173 -18.40 -18.72 -42.31
C GLU A 173 -19.15 -18.20 -41.06
N PRO A 174 -19.85 -19.08 -40.31
CA PRO A 174 -20.54 -18.68 -39.09
C PRO A 174 -19.53 -18.10 -38.08
N ILE A 175 -19.75 -16.84 -37.67
CA ILE A 175 -18.90 -16.16 -36.68
C ILE A 175 -19.61 -16.20 -35.33
N GLU A 176 -18.86 -16.51 -34.28
CA GLU A 176 -19.35 -16.42 -32.91
C GLU A 176 -19.34 -14.98 -32.40
N TYR A 177 -20.46 -14.59 -31.78
CA TYR A 177 -20.63 -13.29 -31.17
C TYR A 177 -20.97 -13.39 -29.70
N VAL A 178 -20.32 -12.54 -28.91
CA VAL A 178 -20.64 -12.26 -27.52
C VAL A 178 -21.74 -11.20 -27.46
N PHE A 179 -22.80 -11.49 -26.73
CA PHE A 179 -23.88 -10.56 -26.45
C PHE A 179 -23.72 -9.94 -25.06
N ILE A 180 -23.73 -8.61 -25.01
CA ILE A 180 -23.56 -7.84 -23.78
C ILE A 180 -24.70 -6.85 -23.67
N GLU A 181 -25.40 -6.89 -22.55
CA GLU A 181 -26.46 -5.96 -22.21
C GLU A 181 -25.91 -4.73 -21.50
N TYR A 182 -26.35 -3.56 -21.94
CA TYR A 182 -26.08 -2.25 -21.37
C TYR A 182 -27.40 -1.60 -20.95
N ALA A 183 -27.34 -0.44 -20.30
CA ALA A 183 -28.53 0.19 -19.73
C ALA A 183 -29.60 0.59 -20.76
N ASP A 184 -29.19 0.82 -22.01
CA ASP A 184 -30.01 1.33 -23.11
C ASP A 184 -30.09 0.39 -24.32
N GLY A 185 -29.46 -0.79 -24.27
CA GLY A 185 -29.51 -1.73 -25.38
C GLY A 185 -28.53 -2.90 -25.29
N MET A 186 -28.48 -3.68 -26.38
CA MET A 186 -27.65 -4.87 -26.51
C MET A 186 -26.51 -4.61 -27.50
N ALA A 187 -25.29 -4.97 -27.12
CA ALA A 187 -24.13 -4.98 -27.99
C ALA A 187 -23.81 -6.40 -28.45
N LYS A 188 -23.46 -6.53 -29.73
CA LYS A 188 -23.00 -7.76 -30.36
C LYS A 188 -21.53 -7.57 -30.76
N LEU A 189 -20.64 -8.41 -30.24
CA LEU A 189 -19.20 -8.28 -30.44
C LEU A 189 -18.59 -9.63 -30.87
N PRO A 190 -17.84 -9.72 -31.98
CA PRO A 190 -17.17 -10.97 -32.36
C PRO A 190 -16.28 -11.47 -31.23
N VAL A 191 -16.25 -12.79 -30.97
CA VAL A 191 -15.49 -13.39 -29.86
C VAL A 191 -14.02 -12.97 -29.89
N LYS A 192 -13.37 -12.99 -31.06
CA LYS A 192 -11.98 -12.54 -31.23
C LYS A 192 -11.73 -11.11 -30.74
N GLN A 193 -12.70 -10.21 -30.96
CA GLN A 193 -12.62 -8.83 -30.48
C GLN A 193 -12.95 -8.72 -28.99
N ALA A 194 -13.91 -9.51 -28.51
CA ALA A 194 -14.30 -9.58 -27.11
C ALA A 194 -13.14 -9.99 -26.21
N SER A 195 -12.39 -11.04 -26.55
CA SER A 195 -11.23 -11.50 -25.77
C SER A 195 -10.12 -10.45 -25.63
N ARG A 196 -10.08 -9.44 -26.51
CA ARG A 196 -9.10 -8.35 -26.46
C ARG A 196 -9.59 -7.11 -25.71
N MET A 197 -10.91 -6.92 -25.62
CA MET A 197 -11.52 -5.67 -25.12
C MET A 197 -12.32 -5.82 -23.83
N LEU A 198 -12.64 -7.04 -23.42
CA LEU A 198 -13.39 -7.34 -22.21
C LEU A 198 -12.47 -7.68 -21.04
N TYR A 199 -12.80 -7.07 -19.91
CA TYR A 199 -12.19 -7.31 -18.62
C TYR A 199 -13.24 -7.75 -17.62
N ARG A 200 -12.85 -8.52 -16.60
CA ARG A 200 -13.79 -8.94 -15.57
C ARG A 200 -14.11 -7.75 -14.69
N TYR A 201 -15.39 -7.53 -14.39
CA TYR A 201 -15.78 -6.45 -13.47
C TYR A 201 -15.40 -6.77 -12.02
N ASN A 202 -15.56 -8.03 -11.61
CA ASN A 202 -15.26 -8.51 -10.26
C ASN A 202 -14.03 -9.44 -10.25
N LEU A 203 -13.37 -9.53 -9.10
CA LEU A 203 -12.41 -10.60 -8.84
C LEU A 203 -13.12 -11.98 -8.88
N PRO A 204 -12.41 -13.08 -9.18
CA PRO A 204 -13.01 -14.43 -9.31
C PRO A 204 -13.87 -14.89 -8.12
N ASN A 205 -13.74 -14.27 -6.96
CA ASN A 205 -14.46 -14.61 -5.72
C ASN A 205 -15.36 -13.48 -5.18
N GLU A 206 -15.61 -12.44 -5.99
CA GLU A 206 -16.39 -11.28 -5.58
C GLU A 206 -17.71 -11.18 -6.36
N THR A 207 -18.82 -11.04 -5.65
CA THR A 207 -20.17 -10.97 -6.23
C THR A 207 -20.80 -9.58 -6.05
N LYS A 208 -20.01 -8.52 -6.22
CA LYS A 208 -20.53 -7.15 -6.24
C LYS A 208 -21.34 -6.90 -7.50
N LYS A 209 -22.52 -6.33 -7.33
CA LYS A 209 -23.28 -5.74 -8.44
C LYS A 209 -22.78 -4.30 -8.67
N PRO A 210 -22.61 -3.87 -9.93
CA PRO A 210 -22.33 -2.48 -10.23
C PRO A 210 -23.52 -1.60 -9.83
N ARG A 211 -23.24 -0.35 -9.45
CA ARG A 211 -24.29 0.63 -9.13
C ARG A 211 -25.20 0.90 -10.33
N ALA A 212 -24.64 0.91 -11.54
CA ALA A 212 -25.38 1.07 -12.79
C ALA A 212 -24.58 0.45 -13.96
N LEU A 213 -25.28 -0.06 -14.97
CA LEU A 213 -24.70 -0.40 -16.26
C LEU A 213 -24.36 0.88 -17.04
N SER A 214 -23.35 0.80 -17.89
CA SER A 214 -23.01 1.90 -18.79
C SER A 214 -23.99 1.96 -19.97
N LYS A 215 -24.06 3.08 -20.66
CA LYS A 215 -24.91 3.29 -21.84
C LYS A 215 -24.07 3.15 -23.12
N LEU A 216 -24.63 2.53 -24.14
CA LEU A 216 -24.02 2.46 -25.47
C LEU A 216 -24.06 3.82 -26.17
N SER A 217 -25.14 4.57 -25.98
CA SER A 217 -25.34 5.91 -26.55
C SER A 217 -24.37 6.96 -25.98
N ASP A 218 -23.97 6.82 -24.72
CA ASP A 218 -23.08 7.78 -24.03
C ASP A 218 -21.83 7.09 -23.46
N THR A 219 -20.84 6.92 -24.33
CA THR A 219 -19.50 6.45 -23.97
C THR A 219 -18.66 7.52 -23.26
N SER A 220 -19.04 8.80 -23.37
CA SER A 220 -18.29 9.92 -22.79
C SER A 220 -18.29 9.89 -21.27
N THR A 221 -19.39 9.42 -20.65
CA THR A 221 -19.48 9.25 -19.19
C THR A 221 -18.47 8.21 -18.69
N TRP A 222 -18.31 7.08 -19.40
CA TRP A 222 -17.30 6.07 -19.07
C TRP A 222 -15.89 6.61 -19.26
N GLU A 223 -15.64 7.31 -20.36
CA GLU A 223 -14.36 7.92 -20.66
C GLU A 223 -13.94 8.93 -19.59
N ARG A 224 -14.83 9.84 -19.19
CA ARG A 224 -14.59 10.78 -18.08
C ARG A 224 -14.25 10.06 -16.78
N ARG A 225 -14.97 8.97 -16.46
CA ARG A 225 -14.70 8.15 -15.27
C ARG A 225 -13.31 7.50 -15.36
N ARG A 226 -12.94 6.97 -16.52
CA ARG A 226 -11.62 6.38 -16.77
C ARG A 226 -10.50 7.41 -16.65
N ILE A 227 -10.66 8.60 -17.24
CA ILE A 227 -9.70 9.70 -17.13
C ILE A 227 -9.55 10.13 -15.67
N LYS A 228 -10.65 10.33 -14.96
CA LYS A 228 -10.64 10.66 -13.53
C LYS A 228 -9.91 9.61 -12.70
N GLY A 229 -10.15 8.32 -12.98
CA GLY A 229 -9.42 7.21 -12.34
C GLY A 229 -7.92 7.24 -12.63
N LYS A 230 -7.53 7.45 -13.89
CA LYS A 230 -6.11 7.57 -14.28
C LYS A 230 -5.43 8.74 -13.57
N VAL A 231 -6.08 9.90 -13.50
CA VAL A 231 -5.56 11.07 -12.78
C VAL A 231 -5.43 10.79 -11.28
N ALA A 232 -6.40 10.10 -10.67
CA ALA A 232 -6.33 9.73 -9.26
C ALA A 232 -5.16 8.78 -8.97
N VAL A 233 -4.95 7.75 -9.80
CA VAL A 233 -3.81 6.83 -9.66
C VAL A 233 -2.48 7.55 -9.86
N GLN A 234 -2.37 8.41 -10.88
CA GLN A 234 -1.16 9.22 -11.09
C GLN A 234 -0.87 10.13 -9.90
N LYS A 235 -1.90 10.78 -9.36
CA LYS A 235 -1.76 11.62 -8.17
C LYS A 235 -1.26 10.79 -6.98
N MET A 236 -1.86 9.63 -6.72
CA MET A 236 -1.44 8.74 -5.63
C MET A 236 0.03 8.32 -5.73
N VAL A 237 0.49 7.95 -6.94
CA VAL A 237 1.90 7.60 -7.17
C VAL A 237 2.83 8.78 -6.91
N VAL A 238 2.46 9.97 -7.38
CA VAL A 238 3.23 11.20 -7.13
C VAL A 238 3.30 11.53 -5.64
N ASP A 239 2.17 11.47 -4.94
CA ASP A 239 2.09 11.75 -3.50
C ASP A 239 2.98 10.75 -2.71
N LEU A 240 3.00 9.47 -3.11
CA LEU A 240 3.87 8.44 -2.53
C LEU A 240 5.36 8.70 -2.81
N MET A 241 5.70 9.12 -4.03
CA MET A 241 7.07 9.49 -4.39
C MET A 241 7.55 10.72 -3.60
N GLU A 242 6.71 11.75 -3.48
CA GLU A 242 7.03 12.94 -2.70
C GLU A 242 7.27 12.58 -1.22
N LEU A 243 6.44 11.71 -0.64
CA LEU A 243 6.65 11.17 0.70
C LEU A 243 8.00 10.46 0.84
N TYR A 244 8.34 9.58 -0.10
CA TYR A 244 9.60 8.84 -0.08
C TYR A 244 10.82 9.78 -0.18
N LEU A 245 10.76 10.78 -1.07
CA LEU A 245 11.81 11.79 -1.20
C LEU A 245 11.96 12.63 0.08
N HIS A 246 10.85 13.01 0.71
CA HIS A 246 10.90 13.68 2.01
C HIS A 246 11.57 12.82 3.08
N ARG A 247 11.30 11.51 3.10
CA ARG A 247 11.95 10.59 4.05
C ARG A 247 13.44 10.43 3.77
N LEU A 248 13.85 10.33 2.51
CA LEU A 248 15.27 10.25 2.14
C LEU A 248 16.08 11.49 2.52
N LYS A 249 15.43 12.67 2.56
CA LYS A 249 16.05 13.91 3.05
C LYS A 249 16.24 13.91 4.57
N GLN A 250 15.39 13.20 5.31
CA GLN A 250 15.51 13.11 6.74
C GLN A 250 16.68 12.20 7.12
N ARG A 251 17.46 12.66 8.08
CA ARG A 251 18.51 11.86 8.72
C ARG A 251 18.18 11.67 10.18
N ARG A 252 18.60 10.53 10.71
CA ARG A 252 18.63 10.21 12.13
C ARG A 252 19.96 9.52 12.44
N HIS A 253 20.38 9.58 13.68
CA HIS A 253 21.47 8.71 14.13
C HIS A 253 20.97 7.26 14.22
N PRO A 254 21.76 6.29 13.71
CA PRO A 254 21.50 4.88 13.94
C PRO A 254 21.52 4.55 15.44
N TYR A 255 20.71 3.57 15.87
CA TYR A 255 20.67 3.17 17.26
C TYR A 255 21.85 2.25 17.58
N PRO A 256 22.64 2.52 18.64
CA PRO A 256 23.76 1.65 19.00
C PRO A 256 23.28 0.25 19.36
N ARG A 257 24.02 -0.77 18.90
CA ARG A 257 23.80 -2.15 19.36
C ARG A 257 24.27 -2.29 20.81
N THR A 258 23.45 -2.96 21.62
CA THR A 258 23.76 -3.26 23.03
C THR A 258 23.62 -4.75 23.31
N PRO A 259 24.44 -5.38 24.18
CA PRO A 259 24.31 -6.79 24.53
C PRO A 259 22.90 -7.19 25.01
N ALA A 260 22.20 -6.27 25.69
CA ALA A 260 20.82 -6.46 26.13
C ALA A 260 19.84 -6.81 24.99
N MET A 261 20.15 -6.44 23.73
CA MET A 261 19.33 -6.80 22.57
C MET A 261 19.40 -8.30 22.27
N GLU A 262 20.59 -8.90 22.41
CA GLU A 262 20.79 -10.35 22.25
C GLU A 262 20.13 -11.11 23.41
N GLU A 263 20.24 -10.58 24.63
CA GLU A 263 19.54 -11.13 25.80
C GLU A 263 18.02 -11.11 25.62
N PHE A 264 17.46 -10.00 25.14
CA PHE A 264 16.03 -9.89 24.84
C PHE A 264 15.59 -10.88 23.76
N ALA A 265 16.40 -11.03 22.71
CA ALA A 265 16.15 -11.98 21.63
C ALA A 265 16.21 -13.44 22.09
N ALA A 266 17.11 -13.76 23.03
CA ALA A 266 17.28 -15.10 23.60
C ALA A 266 16.12 -15.52 24.52
N GLN A 267 15.36 -14.56 25.06
CA GLN A 267 14.15 -14.84 25.84
C GLN A 267 12.96 -15.33 24.99
N PHE A 268 13.09 -15.32 23.66
CA PHE A 268 12.04 -15.82 22.78
C PHE A 268 11.95 -17.36 22.88
N PRO A 269 10.82 -17.93 23.34
CA PRO A 269 10.76 -19.36 23.70
C PRO A 269 10.60 -20.31 22.50
N TYR A 270 10.51 -19.77 21.28
CA TYR A 270 10.31 -20.53 20.06
C TYR A 270 11.51 -20.43 19.14
N GLU A 271 11.74 -21.46 18.32
CA GLU A 271 12.74 -21.39 17.27
C GLU A 271 12.20 -20.57 16.08
N PRO A 272 12.86 -19.47 15.68
CA PRO A 272 12.37 -18.67 14.56
C PRO A 272 12.53 -19.36 13.21
N THR A 273 11.56 -19.19 12.32
CA THR A 273 11.65 -19.64 10.92
C THR A 273 12.71 -18.83 10.14
N PRO A 274 13.22 -19.33 9.00
CA PRO A 274 14.16 -18.57 8.17
C PRO A 274 13.65 -17.18 7.78
N ASP A 275 12.36 -17.07 7.41
CA ASP A 275 11.74 -15.79 7.06
C ASP A 275 11.65 -14.83 8.26
N GLN A 276 11.36 -15.36 9.46
CA GLN A 276 11.38 -14.55 10.68
C GLN A 276 12.80 -14.07 11.01
N LYS A 277 13.82 -14.94 10.90
CA LYS A 277 15.22 -14.57 11.10
C LYS A 277 15.62 -13.43 10.15
N GLN A 278 15.25 -13.53 8.88
CA GLN A 278 15.51 -12.48 7.91
C GLN A 278 14.79 -11.18 8.30
N ALA A 279 13.51 -11.24 8.68
CA ALA A 279 12.76 -10.07 9.11
C ALA A 279 13.38 -9.39 10.35
N PHE A 280 13.89 -10.16 11.32
CA PHE A 280 14.59 -9.63 12.48
C PHE A 280 15.86 -8.89 12.09
N ILE A 281 16.71 -9.52 11.27
CA ILE A 281 17.98 -8.92 10.80
C ILE A 281 17.71 -7.64 10.02
N ASP A 282 16.73 -7.67 9.12
CA ASP A 282 16.36 -6.55 8.27
C ASP A 282 15.90 -5.33 9.08
N VAL A 283 15.01 -5.54 10.06
CA VAL A 283 14.53 -4.48 10.96
C VAL A 283 15.65 -3.97 11.85
N GLU A 284 16.50 -4.86 12.37
CA GLU A 284 17.62 -4.47 13.20
C GLU A 284 18.64 -3.63 12.41
N LYS A 285 19.02 -4.04 11.20
CA LYS A 285 19.91 -3.27 10.32
C LYS A 285 19.31 -1.90 10.00
N ASP A 286 18.01 -1.86 9.69
CA ASP A 286 17.31 -0.60 9.43
C ASP A 286 17.35 0.36 10.63
N LEU A 287 17.35 -0.18 11.85
CA LEU A 287 17.41 0.56 13.11
C LEU A 287 18.82 0.98 13.51
N THR A 288 19.79 0.10 13.34
CA THR A 288 21.13 0.19 13.94
C THR A 288 22.22 0.65 12.98
N GLU A 289 22.00 0.55 11.67
CA GLU A 289 23.03 0.87 10.67
C GLU A 289 22.62 2.02 9.74
N ARG A 290 21.31 2.19 9.46
CA ARG A 290 20.85 3.18 8.50
C ARG A 290 20.61 4.57 9.13
N GLU A 291 21.11 5.61 8.46
CA GLU A 291 20.83 7.02 8.80
C GLU A 291 19.45 7.49 8.33
N THR A 292 18.85 6.81 7.35
CA THR A 292 17.50 7.12 6.87
C THR A 292 16.45 6.51 7.79
N PRO A 293 15.33 7.20 8.08
CA PRO A 293 14.21 6.58 8.81
C PRO A 293 13.72 5.32 8.09
N MET A 294 13.61 4.20 8.80
CA MET A 294 12.99 2.97 8.34
C MET A 294 11.53 3.18 7.94
N ASP A 295 11.14 2.50 6.88
CA ASP A 295 9.76 2.30 6.45
C ASP A 295 9.62 0.87 5.94
N ARG A 296 9.11 -0.02 6.78
CA ARG A 296 9.11 -1.45 6.48
C ARG A 296 7.76 -2.07 6.75
N LEU A 297 7.25 -2.77 5.74
CA LEU A 297 6.06 -3.60 5.81
C LEU A 297 6.44 -5.05 6.09
N ILE A 298 5.99 -5.61 7.22
CA ILE A 298 6.12 -7.04 7.52
C ILE A 298 4.81 -7.74 7.16
N CYS A 299 4.84 -8.50 6.07
CA CYS A 299 3.71 -9.33 5.63
C CYS A 299 3.86 -10.74 6.20
N GLY A 300 2.75 -11.31 6.66
CA GLY A 300 2.69 -12.72 7.07
C GLY A 300 1.29 -13.08 7.56
N ASP A 301 0.95 -14.36 7.54
CA ASP A 301 -0.33 -14.83 8.07
C ASP A 301 -0.37 -14.78 9.62
N VAL A 302 -1.53 -15.03 10.21
CA VAL A 302 -1.68 -15.01 11.67
C VAL A 302 -0.97 -16.14 12.33
N GLY A 303 -0.34 -15.80 13.46
CA GLY A 303 0.51 -16.72 14.20
C GLY A 303 1.95 -16.78 13.68
N PHE A 304 2.30 -16.09 12.59
CA PHE A 304 3.66 -16.09 12.04
C PHE A 304 4.65 -15.19 12.82
N GLY A 305 4.33 -14.83 14.07
CA GLY A 305 5.29 -14.17 14.96
C GLY A 305 5.66 -12.73 14.60
N LYS A 306 4.85 -12.02 13.81
CA LYS A 306 5.13 -10.62 13.47
C LYS A 306 5.22 -9.71 14.69
N THR A 307 4.40 -9.97 15.71
CA THR A 307 4.46 -9.27 17.01
C THR A 307 5.88 -9.33 17.61
N GLU A 308 6.58 -10.45 17.48
CA GLU A 308 7.97 -10.59 17.95
C GLU A 308 8.93 -9.66 17.19
N VAL A 309 8.69 -9.43 15.88
CA VAL A 309 9.48 -8.46 15.09
C VAL A 309 9.33 -7.06 15.66
N ALA A 310 8.11 -6.62 16.00
CA ALA A 310 7.91 -5.32 16.64
C ALA A 310 8.46 -5.26 18.06
N LEU A 311 8.33 -6.32 18.85
CA LEU A 311 8.87 -6.35 20.22
C LEU A 311 10.38 -6.12 20.25
N ARG A 312 11.12 -6.79 19.36
CA ARG A 312 12.58 -6.59 19.22
C ARG A 312 12.93 -5.18 18.78
N ALA A 313 12.17 -4.62 17.84
CA ALA A 313 12.36 -3.25 17.40
C ALA A 313 12.06 -2.22 18.49
N MET A 314 10.98 -2.41 19.25
CA MET A 314 10.64 -1.57 20.40
C MET A 314 11.76 -1.64 21.42
N PHE A 315 12.27 -2.84 21.73
CA PHE A 315 13.38 -3.01 22.65
C PHE A 315 14.63 -2.22 22.22
N CYS A 316 15.02 -2.31 20.95
CA CYS A 316 16.15 -1.56 20.38
C CYS A 316 15.98 -0.03 20.53
N VAL A 317 14.75 0.47 20.44
CA VAL A 317 14.45 1.90 20.51
C VAL A 317 14.36 2.40 21.96
N VAL A 318 13.73 1.63 22.85
CA VAL A 318 13.58 2.03 24.26
C VAL A 318 14.87 1.86 25.05
N SER A 319 15.74 0.92 24.66
CA SER A 319 17.06 0.73 25.30
C SER A 319 17.97 1.95 25.17
N VAL A 320 17.73 2.79 24.17
CA VAL A 320 18.48 4.04 23.94
C VAL A 320 17.75 5.29 24.47
N GLY A 321 16.72 5.10 25.30
CA GLY A 321 15.96 6.18 25.95
C GLY A 321 15.00 6.92 25.02
N LYS A 322 14.55 6.29 23.93
CA LYS A 322 13.49 6.83 23.06
C LYS A 322 12.15 6.14 23.31
N GLN A 323 11.09 6.81 22.91
CA GLN A 323 9.72 6.30 23.10
C GLN A 323 9.25 5.49 21.88
N ALA A 324 8.39 4.51 22.10
CA ALA A 324 7.72 3.76 21.05
C ALA A 324 6.19 3.90 21.14
N MET A 325 5.53 3.92 19.99
CA MET A 325 4.09 4.03 19.86
C MET A 325 3.55 2.85 19.07
N VAL A 326 2.51 2.19 19.59
CA VAL A 326 1.83 1.07 18.92
C VAL A 326 0.39 1.47 18.64
N LEU A 327 0.03 1.52 17.35
CA LEU A 327 -1.32 1.76 16.88
C LEU A 327 -2.00 0.45 16.51
N ALA A 328 -3.18 0.21 17.08
CA ALA A 328 -4.03 -0.92 16.75
C ALA A 328 -5.45 -0.45 16.34
N PRO A 329 -6.13 -1.15 15.40
CA PRO A 329 -7.41 -0.72 14.81
C PRO A 329 -8.56 -0.68 15.81
N THR A 330 -8.48 -1.50 16.85
CA THR A 330 -9.52 -1.58 17.88
C THR A 330 -8.90 -1.57 19.27
N ILE A 331 -9.73 -1.20 20.26
CA ILE A 331 -9.32 -1.21 21.67
C ILE A 331 -8.98 -2.62 22.14
N VAL A 332 -9.66 -3.65 21.61
CA VAL A 332 -9.39 -5.05 21.96
C VAL A 332 -8.00 -5.45 21.50
N LEU A 333 -7.62 -5.14 20.25
CA LEU A 333 -6.27 -5.42 19.76
C LEU A 333 -5.21 -4.57 20.49
N ALA A 334 -5.51 -3.29 20.78
CA ALA A 334 -4.62 -2.46 21.58
C ALA A 334 -4.36 -3.07 22.96
N LYS A 335 -5.39 -3.61 23.62
CA LYS A 335 -5.24 -4.31 24.90
C LYS A 335 -4.41 -5.59 24.76
N GLN A 336 -4.65 -6.39 23.72
CA GLN A 336 -3.86 -7.61 23.46
C GLN A 336 -2.37 -7.29 23.28
N HIS A 337 -2.04 -6.30 22.46
CA HIS A 337 -0.66 -5.85 22.31
C HIS A 337 -0.08 -5.35 23.62
N PHE A 338 -0.83 -4.55 24.39
CA PHE A 338 -0.40 -4.07 25.70
C PHE A 338 -0.07 -5.22 26.66
N ASP A 339 -0.95 -6.23 26.77
CA ASP A 339 -0.75 -7.38 27.66
C ASP A 339 0.52 -8.17 27.26
N VAL A 340 0.72 -8.42 25.95
CA VAL A 340 1.91 -9.12 25.42
C VAL A 340 3.19 -8.31 25.62
N ILE A 341 3.14 -6.99 25.42
CA ILE A 341 4.28 -6.10 25.65
C ILE A 341 4.62 -6.08 27.14
N LEU A 342 3.63 -5.97 28.02
CA LEU A 342 3.85 -5.95 29.47
C LEU A 342 4.52 -7.25 29.94
N GLU A 343 4.08 -8.40 29.43
CA GLU A 343 4.69 -9.70 29.73
C GLU A 343 6.13 -9.80 29.20
N ARG A 344 6.35 -9.48 27.93
CA ARG A 344 7.69 -9.56 27.30
C ARG A 344 8.70 -8.57 27.90
N PHE A 345 8.24 -7.45 28.43
CA PHE A 345 9.10 -6.44 29.07
C PHE A 345 9.16 -6.57 30.60
N SER A 346 8.57 -7.62 31.19
CA SER A 346 8.56 -7.82 32.65
C SER A 346 9.95 -7.93 33.29
N GLY A 347 10.96 -8.43 32.55
CA GLY A 347 12.35 -8.46 32.98
C GLY A 347 13.08 -7.10 32.94
N TYR A 348 12.42 -6.04 32.48
CA TYR A 348 13.01 -4.71 32.26
C TYR A 348 12.24 -3.64 33.06
N PRO A 349 12.46 -3.54 34.38
CA PRO A 349 11.64 -2.70 35.27
C PRO A 349 11.74 -1.20 34.97
N ASN A 350 12.78 -0.78 34.23
CA ASN A 350 12.97 0.61 33.82
C ASN A 350 12.10 1.00 32.62
N VAL A 351 11.49 0.03 31.91
CA VAL A 351 10.63 0.28 30.75
C VAL A 351 9.18 0.39 31.23
N LYS A 352 8.60 1.59 31.09
CA LYS A 352 7.20 1.83 31.44
C LYS A 352 6.31 1.75 30.21
N VAL A 353 5.30 0.89 30.30
CA VAL A 353 4.32 0.63 29.24
C VAL A 353 2.96 1.17 29.66
N GLY A 354 2.28 1.88 28.77
CA GLY A 354 0.93 2.40 28.99
C GLY A 354 -0.02 1.97 27.88
N LEU A 355 -1.30 1.94 28.22
CA LEU A 355 -2.40 1.74 27.28
C LEU A 355 -3.25 3.02 27.25
N LEU A 356 -3.52 3.57 26.07
CA LEU A 356 -4.50 4.64 25.89
C LEU A 356 -5.79 4.04 25.32
N SER A 357 -6.85 4.05 26.13
CA SER A 357 -8.14 3.47 25.78
C SER A 357 -9.27 4.44 26.09
N ARG A 358 -10.38 4.33 25.35
CA ARG A 358 -11.59 5.12 25.61
C ARG A 358 -12.26 4.79 26.96
N PHE A 359 -11.93 3.64 27.54
CA PHE A 359 -12.52 3.17 28.80
C PHE A 359 -11.82 3.72 30.05
N GLN A 360 -10.72 4.47 29.88
CA GLN A 360 -10.03 5.13 30.98
C GLN A 360 -10.75 6.41 31.39
N SER A 361 -10.64 6.75 32.67
CA SER A 361 -11.11 8.02 33.19
C SER A 361 -10.33 9.20 32.60
N GLY A 362 -10.91 10.40 32.66
CA GLY A 362 -10.23 11.62 32.20
C GLY A 362 -8.92 11.89 32.96
N ALA A 363 -8.86 11.57 34.25
CA ALA A 363 -7.68 11.75 35.08
C ALA A 363 -6.54 10.79 34.70
N GLU A 364 -6.86 9.51 34.43
CA GLU A 364 -5.87 8.52 33.95
C GLU A 364 -5.34 8.91 32.58
N LYS A 365 -6.22 9.34 31.67
CA LYS A 365 -5.83 9.80 30.35
C LYS A 365 -4.85 10.96 30.45
N GLU A 366 -5.18 11.97 31.25
CA GLU A 366 -4.32 13.16 31.45
C GLU A 366 -2.99 12.80 32.13
N LYS A 367 -2.99 11.81 33.02
CA LYS A 367 -1.75 11.26 33.59
C LYS A 367 -0.85 10.68 32.50
N TYR A 368 -1.37 9.81 31.63
CA TYR A 368 -0.56 9.22 30.55
C TYR A 368 -0.07 10.26 29.54
N LEU A 369 -0.91 11.24 29.18
CA LEU A 369 -0.49 12.33 28.29
C LEU A 369 0.67 13.14 28.88
N ARG A 370 0.63 13.44 30.18
CA ARG A 370 1.74 14.11 30.88
C ARG A 370 3.00 13.24 30.92
N MET A 371 2.86 11.96 31.25
CA MET A 371 4.01 11.04 31.30
C MET A 371 4.69 10.88 29.93
N ILE A 372 3.92 10.77 28.85
CA ILE A 372 4.44 10.70 27.48
C ILE A 372 5.17 11.99 27.11
N LYS A 373 4.58 13.15 27.42
CA LYS A 373 5.16 14.46 27.15
C LYS A 373 6.46 14.70 27.90
N ASN A 374 6.57 14.20 29.13
CA ASN A 374 7.77 14.31 29.96
C ASN A 374 8.83 13.24 29.66
N GLY A 375 8.52 12.24 28.82
CA GLY A 375 9.41 11.10 28.58
C GLY A 375 9.47 10.09 29.72
N GLU A 376 8.51 10.12 30.64
CA GLU A 376 8.41 9.15 31.75
C GLU A 376 7.79 7.81 31.32
N LEU A 377 7.14 7.78 30.16
CA LEU A 377 6.53 6.59 29.57
C LEU A 377 7.27 6.21 28.29
N ASP A 378 7.83 5.00 28.25
CA ASP A 378 8.64 4.53 27.12
C ASP A 378 7.79 3.97 26.00
N ILE A 379 6.76 3.19 26.31
CA ILE A 379 5.89 2.56 25.31
C ILE A 379 4.43 2.96 25.55
N ILE A 380 3.75 3.43 24.51
CA ILE A 380 2.30 3.67 24.54
C ILE A 380 1.60 2.86 23.46
N VAL A 381 0.57 2.12 23.86
CA VAL A 381 -0.28 1.33 22.98
C VAL A 381 -1.65 1.96 22.92
N GLY A 382 -2.29 2.01 21.75
CA GLY A 382 -3.62 2.60 21.64
C GLY A 382 -4.19 2.57 20.23
N THR A 383 -5.30 3.30 20.07
CA THR A 383 -5.97 3.48 18.77
C THR A 383 -5.61 4.85 18.17
N HIS A 384 -6.30 5.27 17.10
CA HIS A 384 -6.16 6.59 16.47
C HIS A 384 -6.18 7.79 17.44
N SER A 385 -6.72 7.62 18.66
CA SER A 385 -6.62 8.64 19.70
C SER A 385 -5.18 9.09 20.04
N LEU A 386 -4.17 8.26 19.75
CA LEU A 386 -2.76 8.59 19.91
C LEU A 386 -2.23 9.56 18.84
N LEU A 387 -2.93 9.71 17.72
CA LEU A 387 -2.58 10.63 16.63
C LEU A 387 -3.21 12.02 16.79
N GLY A 388 -4.00 12.24 17.83
CA GLY A 388 -4.67 13.53 18.06
C GLY A 388 -3.70 14.61 18.52
N ASP A 389 -3.99 15.87 18.17
CA ASP A 389 -3.13 17.04 18.45
C ASP A 389 -2.77 17.24 19.94
N ARG A 390 -3.53 16.63 20.85
CA ARG A 390 -3.27 16.69 22.30
C ARG A 390 -2.11 15.79 22.74
N VAL A 391 -1.67 14.85 21.91
CA VAL A 391 -0.61 13.92 22.24
C VAL A 391 0.71 14.50 21.76
N ALA A 392 1.57 14.89 22.70
CA ALA A 392 2.91 15.38 22.43
C ALA A 392 3.92 14.40 23.03
N TYR A 393 4.81 13.89 22.19
CA TYR A 393 5.88 12.98 22.59
C TYR A 393 7.14 13.76 22.92
N ASN A 394 7.90 13.30 23.92
CA ASN A 394 9.20 13.88 24.24
C ASN A 394 10.24 13.51 23.18
N ASN A 395 10.37 12.21 22.88
CA ASN A 395 11.38 11.69 21.96
C ASN A 395 10.90 10.40 21.27
N LEU A 396 9.93 10.52 20.35
CA LEU A 396 9.37 9.37 19.65
C LEU A 396 10.40 8.75 18.69
N GLY A 397 10.79 7.52 19.01
CA GLY A 397 11.82 6.72 18.36
C GLY A 397 11.32 5.62 17.41
N LEU A 398 10.05 5.22 17.51
CA LEU A 398 9.45 4.16 16.70
C LEU A 398 7.92 4.27 16.70
N LEU A 399 7.33 4.07 15.52
CA LEU A 399 5.90 3.86 15.33
C LEU A 399 5.68 2.46 14.75
N VAL A 400 4.95 1.63 15.50
CA VAL A 400 4.43 0.34 15.05
C VAL A 400 2.95 0.50 14.72
N VAL A 401 2.54 0.08 13.53
CA VAL A 401 1.14 0.09 13.11
C VAL A 401 0.70 -1.33 12.84
N ASP A 402 -0.30 -1.78 13.58
CA ASP A 402 -0.98 -3.04 13.34
C ASP A 402 -2.21 -2.78 12.44
N GLU A 403 -2.36 -3.59 11.39
CA GLU A 403 -3.57 -3.67 10.55
C GLU A 403 -3.98 -2.36 9.84
N GLU A 404 -3.14 -1.88 8.90
CA GLU A 404 -3.38 -0.61 8.18
C GLU A 404 -4.68 -0.60 7.34
N GLN A 405 -5.11 -1.75 6.82
CA GLN A 405 -6.25 -1.84 5.87
C GLN A 405 -7.60 -1.44 6.50
N VAL A 406 -7.75 -1.57 7.83
CA VAL A 406 -8.97 -1.13 8.53
C VAL A 406 -9.05 0.40 8.61
N TRP A 407 -7.92 1.10 8.50
CA TRP A 407 -7.85 2.56 8.60
C TRP A 407 -8.00 3.28 7.26
N LEU A 408 -7.79 2.58 6.15
CA LEU A 408 -7.85 3.10 4.78
C LEU A 408 -9.23 2.94 4.12
N LEU A 409 -10.18 2.25 4.78
CA LEU A 409 -11.58 2.09 4.38
C LEU A 409 -12.48 3.03 5.18
#